data_AF-A0A1V4J5Q7-F1
#
_entry.id   AF-A0A1V4J5Q7-F1
#
_cell.length_a   1.000
_cell.length_b   1.000
_cell.length_c   1.000
_cell.angle_alpha   90.00
_cell.angle_beta   90.00
_cell.angle_gamma   90.00
#
_symmetry.space_group_name_H-M   'P 1'
#
loop_
_entity.id
_entity.type
_entity.pdbx_description
1 polymer ?
#
loop_
_entity_poly.entity_id
_entity_poly.type
_entity_poly.pdbx_seq_one_letter_code
_entity_poly.pdbx_strand_id
1 'polypeptide(L)'
;MKDVPSWLKSLRLHKYAALFSQMTYEEMMTLTERHLESQNVTKGARHKIALSIQKLRERQSVLRALEKGWHRVALVSPGMALSDPCVPGGGPCVPEGGTE
;
A
#
# COMPACT_ATOMS: atom_id res chain seq x y z
N MET A 1 -15.33 13.66 -8.54
CA MET A 1 -13.95 13.52 -7.98
C MET A 1 -13.50 14.87 -7.41
N LYS A 2 -13.51 15.08 -6.09
CA LYS A 2 -13.23 16.42 -5.49
C LYS A 2 -11.73 16.77 -5.45
N ASP A 3 -10.86 15.76 -5.40
CA ASP A 3 -9.42 15.92 -5.13
C ASP A 3 -8.57 16.06 -6.41
N VAL A 4 -9.12 15.69 -7.56
CA VAL A 4 -8.44 15.72 -8.86
C VAL A 4 -7.92 17.13 -9.23
N PRO A 5 -8.68 18.24 -9.05
CA PRO A 5 -8.14 19.58 -9.28
C PRO A 5 -6.90 19.90 -8.42
N SER A 6 -6.86 19.45 -7.16
CA SER A 6 -5.72 19.65 -6.25
C SER A 6 -4.52 18.79 -6.63
N TRP A 7 -4.75 17.54 -7.05
CA TRP A 7 -3.71 16.68 -7.62
C TRP A 7 -3.14 17.24 -8.94
N LEU A 8 -3.97 17.80 -9.81
CA LEU A 8 -3.50 18.47 -11.03
C LEU A 8 -2.73 19.75 -10.73
N LYS A 9 -3.01 20.47 -9.63
CA LYS A 9 -2.19 21.61 -9.18
C LYS A 9 -0.77 21.17 -8.82
N SER A 10 -0.59 20.11 -8.03
CA SER A 10 0.75 19.61 -7.66
C SER A 10 1.54 19.08 -8.86
N LEU A 11 0.86 18.49 -9.84
CA LEU A 11 1.47 18.11 -11.13
C LEU A 11 1.76 19.30 -12.07
N ARG A 12 1.31 20.52 -11.76
CA ARG A 12 1.31 21.71 -12.64
C ARG A 12 0.51 21.53 -13.94
N LEU A 13 -0.54 20.71 -13.89
CA LEU A 13 -1.41 20.34 -15.02
C LEU A 13 -2.87 20.84 -14.86
N HIS A 14 -3.12 21.73 -13.89
CA HIS A 14 -4.45 22.24 -13.56
C HIS A 14 -5.22 22.88 -14.74
N LYS A 15 -4.53 23.33 -15.81
CA LYS A 15 -5.19 23.77 -17.07
C LYS A 15 -6.09 22.71 -17.69
N TYR A 16 -5.86 21.42 -17.40
CA TYR A 16 -6.65 20.31 -17.92
C TYR A 16 -7.76 19.87 -16.95
N ALA A 17 -7.98 20.54 -15.82
CA ALA A 17 -8.96 20.11 -14.80
C ALA A 17 -10.40 19.98 -15.34
N ALA A 18 -10.78 20.81 -16.32
CA ALA A 18 -12.09 20.71 -16.98
C ALA A 18 -12.28 19.41 -17.79
N LEU A 19 -11.20 18.80 -18.30
CA LEU A 19 -11.24 17.48 -18.95
C LEU A 19 -11.72 16.42 -17.96
N PHE A 20 -11.15 16.43 -16.75
CA PHE A 20 -11.44 15.46 -15.70
C PHE A 20 -12.74 15.73 -14.94
N SER A 21 -13.39 16.89 -15.12
CA SER A 21 -14.70 17.15 -14.52
C SER A 21 -15.84 16.44 -15.22
N GLN A 22 -15.66 16.09 -16.50
CA GLN A 22 -16.64 15.34 -17.32
C GLN A 22 -16.41 13.82 -17.26
N MET A 23 -15.33 13.39 -16.60
CA MET A 23 -14.88 12.00 -16.58
C MET A 23 -15.18 11.35 -15.23
N THR A 24 -15.54 10.07 -15.24
CA THR A 24 -15.69 9.24 -14.05
C THR A 24 -14.33 8.76 -13.52
N TYR A 25 -14.31 8.18 -12.31
CA TYR A 25 -13.09 7.62 -11.74
C TYR A 25 -12.56 6.43 -12.55
N GLU A 26 -13.46 5.58 -13.07
CA GLU A 26 -13.08 4.37 -13.83
C GLU A 26 -12.47 4.71 -15.19
N GLU A 27 -13.07 5.66 -15.91
CA GLU A 27 -12.51 6.23 -17.14
C GLU A 27 -11.14 6.87 -16.87
N MET A 28 -10.99 7.62 -15.77
CA MET A 28 -9.70 8.18 -15.39
C MET A 28 -8.65 7.09 -15.12
N MET A 29 -9.00 5.95 -14.54
CA MET A 29 -8.06 4.83 -14.30
C MET A 29 -7.68 4.07 -15.59
N THR A 30 -8.45 4.20 -16.66
CA THR A 30 -8.21 3.55 -17.97
C THR A 30 -7.62 4.48 -19.03
N LEU A 31 -7.43 5.77 -18.71
CA LEU A 31 -6.81 6.76 -19.59
C LEU A 31 -5.47 6.30 -20.20
N THR A 32 -5.34 6.51 -21.51
CA THR A 32 -4.13 6.26 -22.29
C THR A 32 -3.67 7.55 -22.98
N GLU A 33 -2.40 7.60 -23.42
CA GLU A 33 -1.90 8.77 -24.15
C GLU A 33 -2.71 9.09 -25.41
N ARG A 34 -3.23 8.08 -26.13
CA ARG A 34 -4.09 8.27 -27.31
C ARG A 34 -5.42 8.96 -26.97
N HIS A 35 -6.02 8.59 -25.84
CA HIS A 35 -7.25 9.22 -25.35
C HIS A 35 -7.04 10.69 -24.94
N LEU A 36 -5.84 11.03 -24.45
CA LEU A 36 -5.48 12.41 -24.14
C LEU A 36 -5.08 13.20 -25.40
N GLU A 37 -4.50 12.54 -26.40
CA GLU A 37 -4.16 13.12 -27.70
C GLU A 37 -5.42 13.53 -28.50
N SER A 38 -6.48 12.72 -28.53
CA SER A 38 -7.75 13.11 -29.15
C SER A 38 -8.44 14.30 -28.46
N GLN A 39 -8.06 14.58 -27.21
CA GLN A 39 -8.53 15.69 -26.39
C GLN A 39 -7.56 16.90 -26.44
N ASN A 40 -6.68 16.97 -27.46
CA ASN A 40 -5.70 18.04 -27.68
C ASN A 40 -4.72 18.28 -26.50
N VAL A 41 -4.45 17.27 -25.69
CA VAL A 41 -3.45 17.35 -24.62
C VAL A 41 -2.04 17.25 -25.21
N THR A 42 -1.19 18.23 -24.88
CA THR A 42 0.18 18.31 -25.41
C THR A 42 1.02 17.07 -25.05
N LYS A 43 1.95 16.68 -25.94
CA LYS A 43 2.76 15.44 -25.82
C LYS A 43 3.41 15.25 -24.44
N GLY A 44 4.02 16.29 -23.87
CA GLY A 44 4.61 16.22 -22.52
C GLY A 44 3.57 16.09 -21.40
N ALA A 45 2.39 16.70 -21.55
CA ALA A 45 1.32 16.63 -20.56
C ALA A 45 0.65 15.25 -20.56
N ARG A 46 0.30 14.69 -21.72
CA ARG A 46 -0.35 13.37 -21.80
C ARG A 46 0.51 12.26 -21.21
N HIS A 47 1.82 12.27 -21.50
CA HIS A 47 2.78 11.34 -20.93
C HIS A 47 2.86 11.47 -19.41
N LYS A 48 2.95 12.71 -18.89
CA LYS A 48 2.99 12.98 -17.44
C LYS A 48 1.69 12.55 -16.72
N ILE A 49 0.53 12.71 -17.36
CA ILE A 49 -0.77 12.25 -16.84
C ILE A 49 -0.80 10.72 -16.80
N ALA A 50 -0.50 10.06 -17.92
CA ALA A 50 -0.52 8.60 -18.02
C ALA A 50 0.40 7.93 -16.99
N LEU A 51 1.65 8.41 -16.86
CA LEU A 51 2.58 7.94 -15.82
C LEU A 51 2.08 8.17 -14.39
N SER A 52 1.38 9.27 -14.14
CA SER A 52 0.85 9.57 -12.81
C SER A 52 -0.34 8.68 -12.44
N ILE A 53 -1.17 8.32 -13.43
CA ILE A 53 -2.30 7.37 -13.28
C ILE A 53 -1.78 5.94 -13.11
N GLN A 54 -0.75 5.54 -13.86
CA GLN A 54 -0.08 4.26 -13.69
C GLN A 54 0.43 4.09 -12.24
N LYS A 55 1.13 5.09 -11.70
CA LYS A 55 1.60 5.10 -10.30
C LYS A 55 0.46 5.05 -9.27
N LEU A 56 -0.72 5.61 -9.57
CA LEU A 56 -1.90 5.48 -8.70
C LEU A 56 -2.42 4.04 -8.67
N ARG A 57 -2.47 3.36 -9.83
CA ARG A 57 -2.88 1.95 -9.94
C ARG A 57 -1.91 1.00 -9.22
N GLU A 58 -0.61 1.25 -9.35
CA GLU A 58 0.44 0.50 -8.64
C GLU A 58 0.25 0.58 -7.11
N ARG A 59 0.03 1.79 -6.57
CA ARG A 59 -0.25 1.97 -5.13
C ARG A 59 -1.46 1.18 -4.66
N GLN A 60 -2.55 1.18 -5.42
CA GLN A 60 -3.76 0.41 -5.09
C GLN A 60 -3.49 -1.11 -5.11
N SER A 61 -2.61 -1.59 -6.01
CA SER A 61 -2.16 -2.97 -6.03
C SER A 61 -1.32 -3.32 -4.78
N VAL A 62 -0.35 -2.47 -4.44
CA VAL A 62 0.52 -2.64 -3.27
C VAL A 62 -0.29 -2.64 -1.96
N LEU A 63 -1.24 -1.73 -1.79
CA LEU A 63 -2.12 -1.71 -0.60
C LEU A 63 -2.88 -3.03 -0.44
N ARG A 64 -3.54 -3.52 -1.50
CA ARG A 64 -4.25 -4.81 -1.49
C ARG A 64 -3.32 -6.02 -1.26
N ALA A 65 -2.09 -5.96 -1.75
CA ALA A 65 -1.10 -7.00 -1.50
C ALA A 65 -0.64 -7.01 -0.04
N LEU A 66 -0.44 -5.84 0.56
CA LEU A 66 -0.13 -5.69 1.97
C LEU A 66 -1.29 -6.17 2.86
N GLU A 67 -2.53 -5.72 2.63
CA GLU A 67 -3.75 -6.16 3.34
C GLU A 67 -3.86 -7.70 3.41
N LYS A 68 -3.64 -8.37 2.28
CA LYS A 68 -3.61 -9.84 2.21
C LYS A 68 -2.41 -10.46 2.94
N GLY A 69 -1.27 -9.76 2.97
CA GLY A 69 -0.12 -10.12 3.79
C GLY A 69 -0.42 -10.08 5.28
N TRP A 70 -1.03 -9.00 5.78
CA TRP A 70 -1.47 -8.88 7.18
C TRP A 70 -2.43 -10.02 7.56
N HIS A 71 -3.42 -10.34 6.71
CA HIS A 71 -4.31 -11.47 6.95
C HIS A 71 -3.59 -12.84 6.93
N ARG A 72 -2.58 -13.04 6.07
CA ARG A 72 -1.82 -14.30 6.04
C ARG A 72 -0.92 -14.47 7.26
N VAL A 73 -0.37 -13.39 7.81
CA VAL A 73 0.39 -13.39 9.06
C VAL A 73 -0.51 -13.60 10.28
N ALA A 74 -1.74 -13.06 10.26
CA ALA A 74 -2.71 -13.25 11.35
C ALA A 74 -3.27 -14.69 11.45
N LEU A 75 -3.10 -15.53 10.43
CA LEU A 75 -3.63 -16.91 10.41
C LEU A 75 -2.56 -18.00 10.67
N VAL A 76 -1.30 -17.63 10.91
CA VAL A 76 -0.20 -18.59 11.15
C VAL A 76 0.19 -18.75 12.64
N SER A 77 -0.70 -18.38 13.57
CA SER A 77 -0.58 -18.75 14.99
C SER A 77 -1.92 -18.85 15.71
N PRO A 78 -2.40 -20.08 15.93
CA PRO A 78 -2.85 -20.49 17.25
C PRO A 78 -2.06 -21.73 17.69
N GLY A 79 -1.22 -21.61 18.71
CA GLY A 79 -0.54 -22.77 19.32
C GLY A 79 0.98 -22.79 19.25
N MET A 80 1.67 -21.66 19.41
CA MET A 80 3.02 -21.70 20.00
C MET A 80 2.84 -21.56 21.51
N ALA A 81 2.82 -22.70 22.22
CA ALA A 81 2.65 -22.71 23.66
C ALA A 81 3.77 -21.91 24.32
N LEU A 82 3.41 -20.89 25.11
CA LEU A 82 4.35 -20.28 26.04
C LEU A 82 4.63 -21.31 27.14
N SER A 83 5.75 -22.02 27.02
CA SER A 83 6.38 -22.65 28.16
C SER A 83 6.82 -21.53 29.12
N ASP A 84 6.22 -21.47 30.29
CA ASP A 84 6.52 -20.44 31.30
C ASP A 84 8.04 -20.34 31.57
N PRO A 85 8.64 -19.14 31.48
CA PRO A 85 10.00 -18.94 31.94
C PRO A 85 10.02 -19.04 33.47
N CYS A 86 10.59 -20.13 33.98
CA CYS A 86 10.75 -20.39 35.41
C CYS A 86 11.43 -19.18 36.10
N VAL A 87 10.78 -18.68 37.17
CA VAL A 87 11.18 -17.46 37.88
C VAL A 87 12.57 -17.59 38.53
N PRO A 88 13.44 -16.58 38.41
CA PRO A 88 14.69 -16.54 39.16
C PRO A 88 14.45 -16.02 40.59
N GLY A 89 14.65 -16.86 41.62
CA GLY A 89 14.55 -16.40 43.01
C GLY A 89 14.73 -17.44 44.12
N GLY A 90 15.98 -17.67 44.55
CA GLY A 90 16.30 -17.97 45.95
C GLY A 90 16.31 -19.44 46.42
N GLY A 91 17.46 -20.12 46.29
CA GLY A 91 17.77 -21.34 47.06
C GLY A 91 18.84 -22.22 46.39
N PRO A 92 19.98 -22.52 47.04
CA PRO A 92 20.95 -23.47 46.50
C PRO A 92 20.53 -24.92 46.81
N CYS A 93 20.38 -25.74 45.77
CA CYS A 93 20.23 -27.19 45.92
C CYS A 93 21.58 -27.81 46.26
N VAL A 94 21.79 -28.17 47.53
CA VAL A 94 22.98 -28.92 47.99
C VAL A 94 22.95 -30.36 47.49
N PRO A 95 24.09 -30.91 47.00
CA PRO A 95 24.25 -32.34 46.78
C PRO A 95 24.74 -33.01 48.08
N GLU A 96 23.88 -33.81 48.73
CA GLU A 96 24.33 -34.81 49.70
C GLU A 96 24.81 -36.08 48.95
N GLY A 97 25.86 -36.72 49.45
CA GLY A 97 26.51 -37.88 48.82
C GLY A 97 26.56 -39.13 49.70
N GLY A 98 27.14 -40.22 49.16
CA GLY A 98 27.12 -41.57 49.77
C GLY A 98 25.78 -42.28 49.51
N THR A 99 25.61 -43.61 49.63
CA THR A 99 26.51 -44.71 50.02
C THR A 99 25.90 -46.01 49.46
N GLU A 100 26.63 -47.04 49.05
CA GLU A 100 28.10 -47.19 49.02
C GLU A 100 28.73 -46.55 47.76
#